data_AF-A0A4V1LN66-F1
#
_entry.id   AF-A0A4V1LN66-F1
#
_cell.length_a   1.000
_cell.length_b   1.000
_cell.length_c   1.000
_cell.angle_alpha   90.00
_cell.angle_beta   90.00
_cell.angle_gamma   90.00
#
_symmetry.space_group_name_H-M   'P 1'
#
loop_
_entity.id
_entity.type
_entity.pdbx_description
1 polymer ?
#
loop_
_entity_poly.entity_id
_entity_poly.type
_entity_poly.pdbx_seq_one_letter_code
_entity_poly.pdbx_strand_id
1 'polypeptide(L)'
;MQVTELNQFFEWFNENINDKNLSAEYLAFYNKLATNSRQNQTFQSFQEEKEQLFKTLKSINFQKLTLEQIKFLQKLRIDDLLGDIGVQQINNVLFESNIDIANASERIREFTERINNAITKVGNLENAITENFEFDEKDEDEIPDNSVLMRVYFQNEVSISNLTDFKKLSSMWYDIGRGIAMAQNMSPEDFHIIGAKKGSIIIEMAVAVALATTVSKILLEALKVADRYLDILKKVQEVKGLKLANKQIETDLKKEALLEKENGIKSILEVAVKDLKLDANQQGDKINAIEKSIIKLIDFTKNGGEVDFVQPNEDEEYDNAVRKEVKKLKENISEIRLLENRIKLLEIKINGEKN
;
A
#
# COMPACT_ATOMS: atom_id res chain seq x y z
N MET A 1 -5.67 6.65 13.32
CA MET A 1 -6.38 7.55 12.39
C MET A 1 -6.86 8.80 13.13
N GLN A 2 -6.61 9.99 12.58
CA GLN A 2 -7.17 11.28 13.07
C GLN A 2 -8.62 11.47 12.59
N VAL A 3 -9.33 12.43 13.19
CA VAL A 3 -10.74 12.73 12.85
C VAL A 3 -10.86 13.28 11.43
N THR A 4 -9.95 14.16 11.01
CA THR A 4 -9.86 14.69 9.64
C THR A 4 -9.63 13.59 8.61
N GLU A 5 -8.71 12.66 8.87
CA GLU A 5 -8.51 11.47 8.03
C GLU A 5 -9.74 10.55 8.00
N LEU A 6 -10.48 10.48 9.10
CA LEU A 6 -11.70 9.69 9.14
C LEU A 6 -12.80 10.33 8.27
N ASN A 7 -12.86 11.66 8.20
CA ASN A 7 -13.73 12.36 7.25
C ASN A 7 -13.31 12.08 5.79
N GLN A 8 -12.03 12.20 5.47
CA GLN A 8 -11.49 11.86 4.15
C GLN A 8 -11.77 10.39 3.78
N PHE A 9 -11.75 9.49 4.77
CA PHE A 9 -12.14 8.10 4.56
C PHE A 9 -13.62 7.96 4.21
N PHE A 10 -14.52 8.70 4.86
CA PHE A 10 -15.94 8.68 4.53
C PHE A 10 -16.19 9.15 3.11
N GLU A 11 -15.59 10.27 2.71
CA GLU A 11 -15.66 10.76 1.33
C GLU A 11 -15.17 9.71 0.33
N TRP A 12 -14.01 9.11 0.59
CA TRP A 12 -13.47 8.05 -0.25
C TRP A 12 -14.40 6.83 -0.31
N PHE A 13 -14.96 6.41 0.83
CA PHE A 13 -15.83 5.25 0.94
C PHE A 13 -17.13 5.49 0.17
N ASN A 14 -17.72 6.67 0.29
CA ASN A 14 -18.89 7.09 -0.47
C ASN A 14 -18.60 7.08 -1.97
N GLU A 15 -17.52 7.75 -2.41
CA GLU A 15 -17.09 7.82 -3.82
C GLU A 15 -16.83 6.43 -4.43
N ASN A 16 -16.24 5.49 -3.68
CA ASN A 16 -15.75 4.23 -4.22
C ASN A 16 -16.65 3.02 -3.97
N ILE A 17 -17.58 3.09 -3.02
CA ILE A 17 -18.44 1.96 -2.65
C ILE A 17 -19.92 2.31 -2.83
N ASN A 18 -20.38 3.41 -2.24
CA ASN A 18 -21.80 3.78 -2.27
C ASN A 18 -22.20 4.34 -3.64
N ASP A 19 -21.50 5.36 -4.14
CA ASP A 19 -21.83 6.03 -5.41
C ASP A 19 -21.63 5.11 -6.62
N LYS A 20 -20.67 4.18 -6.51
CA LYS A 20 -20.44 3.12 -7.50
C LYS A 20 -21.43 1.95 -7.40
N ASN A 21 -22.38 1.99 -6.47
CA ASN A 21 -23.40 0.96 -6.26
C ASN A 21 -22.82 -0.45 -6.05
N LEU A 22 -21.64 -0.57 -5.41
CA LEU A 22 -20.92 -1.83 -5.34
C LEU A 22 -21.73 -2.93 -4.64
N SER A 23 -22.49 -2.58 -3.59
CA SER A 23 -23.39 -3.51 -2.90
C SER A 23 -24.45 -4.09 -3.84
N ALA A 24 -25.06 -3.25 -4.68
CA ALA A 24 -26.08 -3.69 -5.63
C ALA A 24 -25.51 -4.62 -6.69
N GLU A 25 -24.29 -4.35 -7.17
CA GLU A 25 -23.61 -5.21 -8.14
C GLU A 25 -23.23 -6.58 -7.56
N TYR A 26 -22.71 -6.63 -6.32
CA TYR A 26 -22.51 -7.90 -5.61
C TYR A 26 -23.81 -8.69 -5.45
N LEU A 27 -24.89 -8.01 -5.06
CA LEU A 27 -26.21 -8.62 -4.88
C LEU A 27 -26.77 -9.15 -6.22
N ALA A 28 -26.62 -8.39 -7.31
CA ALA A 28 -27.05 -8.82 -8.64
C ALA A 28 -26.31 -10.09 -9.08
N PHE A 29 -24.99 -10.12 -8.87
CA PHE A 29 -24.17 -11.29 -9.17
C PHE A 29 -24.54 -12.51 -8.32
N TYR A 30 -24.71 -12.32 -7.00
CA TYR A 30 -25.23 -13.35 -6.10
C TYR A 30 -26.56 -13.93 -6.59
N ASN A 31 -27.53 -13.08 -6.92
CA ASN A 31 -28.86 -13.51 -7.32
C ASN A 31 -28.84 -14.40 -8.57
N LYS A 32 -27.95 -14.13 -9.53
CA LYS A 32 -27.75 -14.98 -10.70
C LYS A 32 -27.18 -16.36 -10.34
N LEU A 33 -26.16 -16.41 -9.50
CA LEU A 33 -25.60 -17.67 -9.02
C LEU A 33 -26.62 -18.48 -8.21
N ALA A 34 -27.38 -17.82 -7.33
CA ALA A 34 -28.41 -18.43 -6.50
C ALA A 34 -29.60 -18.96 -7.33
N THR A 35 -29.88 -18.37 -8.48
CA THR A 35 -30.88 -18.88 -9.42
C THR A 35 -30.38 -20.18 -10.07
N ASN A 36 -29.12 -20.20 -10.49
CA ASN A 36 -28.49 -21.36 -11.13
C ASN A 36 -28.21 -22.53 -10.17
N SER A 37 -28.22 -22.31 -8.86
CA SER A 37 -28.06 -23.38 -7.85
C SER A 37 -29.35 -24.14 -7.56
N ARG A 38 -30.52 -23.66 -8.04
CA ARG A 38 -31.81 -24.32 -7.82
C ARG A 38 -32.01 -25.51 -8.77
N GLN A 39 -32.51 -26.62 -8.24
CA GLN A 39 -32.86 -27.78 -9.04
C GLN A 39 -34.02 -27.46 -10.00
N ASN A 40 -33.94 -27.94 -11.25
CA ASN A 40 -34.94 -27.82 -12.32
C ASN A 40 -35.15 -26.41 -12.91
N GLN A 41 -34.22 -25.47 -12.73
CA GLN A 41 -34.24 -24.20 -13.47
C GLN A 41 -33.29 -24.23 -14.68
N THR A 42 -33.67 -23.51 -15.73
CA THR A 42 -32.80 -23.30 -16.89
C THR A 42 -31.63 -22.44 -16.46
N PHE A 43 -30.41 -22.91 -16.71
CA PHE A 43 -29.19 -22.18 -16.43
C PHE A 43 -29.21 -20.82 -17.15
N GLN A 44 -29.01 -19.74 -16.40
CA GLN A 44 -28.89 -18.39 -16.93
C GLN A 44 -27.42 -17.97 -16.93
N SER A 45 -27.00 -17.23 -17.96
CA SER A 45 -25.69 -16.60 -17.95
C SER A 45 -25.60 -15.59 -16.80
N PHE A 46 -24.44 -15.55 -16.14
CA PHE A 46 -24.08 -14.55 -15.12
C PHE A 46 -22.90 -13.67 -15.58
N GLN A 47 -22.52 -13.78 -16.87
CA GLN A 47 -21.31 -13.14 -17.39
C GLN A 47 -21.42 -11.61 -17.37
N GLU A 48 -22.60 -11.06 -17.65
CA GLU A 48 -22.84 -9.61 -17.65
C GLU A 48 -22.68 -9.03 -16.24
N GLU A 49 -23.33 -9.64 -15.24
CA GLU A 49 -23.21 -9.20 -13.84
C GLU A 49 -21.78 -9.35 -13.32
N LYS A 50 -21.09 -10.42 -13.71
CA LYS A 50 -19.68 -10.64 -13.37
C LYS A 50 -18.79 -9.55 -13.96
N GLU A 51 -18.93 -9.25 -15.25
CA GLU A 51 -18.10 -8.26 -15.94
C GLU A 51 -18.35 -6.85 -15.41
N GLN A 52 -19.61 -6.52 -15.13
CA GLN A 52 -19.98 -5.25 -14.51
C GLN A 52 -19.33 -5.10 -13.13
N LEU A 53 -19.50 -6.09 -12.24
CA LEU A 53 -18.85 -6.10 -10.93
C LEU A 53 -17.32 -5.99 -11.03
N PHE A 54 -16.71 -6.71 -11.97
CA PHE A 54 -15.26 -6.67 -12.17
C PHE A 54 -14.78 -5.29 -12.65
N LYS A 55 -15.55 -4.63 -13.52
CA LYS A 55 -15.24 -3.29 -13.98
C LYS A 55 -15.28 -2.30 -12.82
N THR A 56 -16.30 -2.38 -11.96
CA THR A 56 -16.44 -1.52 -10.79
C THR A 56 -15.31 -1.76 -9.80
N LEU A 57 -15.04 -3.02 -9.44
CA LEU A 57 -13.96 -3.39 -8.53
C LEU A 57 -12.60 -2.85 -9.00
N LYS A 58 -12.27 -3.01 -10.29
CA LYS A 58 -11.03 -2.49 -10.88
C LYS A 58 -10.93 -0.97 -10.91
N SER A 59 -12.05 -0.27 -10.83
CA SER A 59 -12.08 1.19 -10.79
C SER A 59 -11.81 1.78 -9.40
N ILE A 60 -11.80 0.94 -8.35
CA ILE A 60 -11.60 1.40 -6.97
C ILE A 60 -10.15 1.83 -6.79
N ASN A 61 -9.96 3.09 -6.43
CA ASN A 61 -8.63 3.68 -6.30
C ASN A 61 -8.23 3.79 -4.82
N PHE A 62 -7.25 3.01 -4.38
CA PHE A 62 -6.71 3.05 -3.01
C PHE A 62 -5.60 4.10 -2.81
N GLN A 63 -5.17 4.80 -3.87
CA GLN A 63 -4.00 5.69 -3.82
C GLN A 63 -4.20 6.88 -2.88
N LYS A 64 -5.44 7.31 -2.66
CA LYS A 64 -5.78 8.40 -1.73
C LYS A 64 -5.79 7.94 -0.26
N LEU A 65 -5.73 6.63 0.00
CA LEU A 65 -5.84 6.11 1.35
C LEU A 65 -4.49 6.03 2.08
N THR A 66 -4.50 6.45 3.34
CA THR A 66 -3.42 6.22 4.30
C THR A 66 -3.44 4.76 4.78
N LEU A 67 -2.32 4.28 5.32
CA LEU A 67 -2.22 2.92 5.86
C LEU A 67 -3.22 2.68 7.01
N GLU A 68 -3.53 3.71 7.80
CA GLU A 68 -4.53 3.63 8.87
C GLU A 68 -5.94 3.41 8.30
N GLN A 69 -6.29 4.10 7.21
CA GLN A 69 -7.56 3.91 6.51
C GLN A 69 -7.65 2.53 5.85
N ILE A 70 -6.56 2.03 5.26
CA ILE A 70 -6.49 0.66 4.73
C ILE A 70 -6.65 -0.37 5.87
N LYS A 71 -5.98 -0.18 7.01
CA LYS A 71 -6.15 -1.02 8.22
C LYS A 71 -7.58 -0.95 8.74
N PHE A 72 -8.28 0.16 8.53
CA PHE A 72 -9.69 0.27 8.88
C PHE A 72 -10.58 -0.58 7.94
N LEU A 73 -10.31 -0.60 6.63
CA LEU A 73 -10.96 -1.53 5.69
C LEU A 73 -10.74 -3.00 6.08
N GLN A 74 -9.54 -3.34 6.55
CA GLN A 74 -9.23 -4.69 7.08
C GLN A 74 -10.04 -5.03 8.32
N LYS A 75 -10.19 -4.08 9.25
CA LYS A 75 -11.06 -4.26 10.44
C LYS A 75 -12.53 -4.43 10.06
N LEU A 76 -12.97 -3.76 9.00
CA LEU A 76 -14.30 -3.95 8.40
C LEU A 76 -14.40 -5.28 7.63
N ARG A 77 -13.27 -5.96 7.37
CA ARG A 77 -13.15 -7.21 6.61
C ARG A 77 -13.73 -7.06 5.21
N ILE A 78 -13.31 -6.04 4.49
CA ILE A 78 -13.70 -5.84 3.08
C ILE A 78 -12.51 -5.55 2.16
N ASP A 79 -11.30 -5.42 2.68
CA ASP A 79 -10.12 -5.08 1.88
C ASP A 79 -9.82 -6.12 0.78
N ASP A 80 -10.06 -7.40 1.06
CA ASP A 80 -9.97 -8.52 0.14
C ASP A 80 -11.14 -8.61 -0.86
N LEU A 81 -12.19 -7.81 -0.69
CA LEU A 81 -13.38 -7.77 -1.56
C LEU A 81 -13.37 -6.56 -2.49
N LEU A 82 -12.31 -5.77 -2.50
CA LEU A 82 -12.21 -4.55 -3.28
C LEU A 82 -11.03 -4.64 -4.26
N GLY A 83 -11.06 -3.83 -5.33
CA GLY A 83 -9.94 -3.78 -6.28
C GLY A 83 -9.68 -5.08 -7.03
N ASP A 84 -8.44 -5.25 -7.49
CA ASP A 84 -7.97 -6.46 -8.16
C ASP A 84 -7.97 -7.68 -7.23
N ILE A 85 -7.80 -7.49 -5.91
CA ILE A 85 -7.87 -8.57 -4.93
C ILE A 85 -9.29 -9.15 -4.92
N GLY A 86 -10.32 -8.30 -4.85
CA GLY A 86 -11.72 -8.73 -4.93
C GLY A 86 -12.03 -9.51 -6.21
N VAL A 87 -11.51 -9.06 -7.35
CA VAL A 87 -11.65 -9.78 -8.63
C VAL A 87 -11.00 -11.18 -8.56
N GLN A 88 -9.83 -11.30 -7.94
CA GLN A 88 -9.18 -12.60 -7.77
C GLN A 88 -9.95 -13.49 -6.81
N GLN A 89 -10.47 -12.97 -5.69
CA GLN A 89 -11.30 -13.74 -4.76
C GLN A 89 -12.53 -14.32 -5.45
N ILE A 90 -13.24 -13.50 -6.24
CA ILE A 90 -14.41 -13.98 -6.99
C ILE A 90 -14.01 -15.06 -8.01
N ASN A 91 -12.92 -14.86 -8.77
CA ASN A 91 -12.47 -15.88 -9.71
C ASN A 91 -12.05 -17.18 -9.02
N ASN A 92 -11.39 -17.11 -7.86
CA ASN A 92 -11.01 -18.30 -7.09
C ASN A 92 -12.26 -19.05 -6.61
N VAL A 93 -13.27 -18.35 -6.10
CA VAL A 93 -14.56 -18.95 -5.74
C VAL A 93 -15.17 -19.69 -6.92
N LEU A 94 -15.24 -19.03 -8.09
CA LEU A 94 -15.81 -19.65 -9.29
C LEU A 94 -14.99 -20.85 -9.79
N PHE A 95 -13.66 -20.79 -9.71
CA PHE A 95 -12.77 -21.85 -10.20
C PHE A 95 -12.76 -23.06 -9.27
N GLU A 96 -12.64 -22.85 -7.95
CA GLU A 96 -12.72 -23.91 -6.93
C GLU A 96 -14.08 -24.60 -6.97
N SER A 97 -15.12 -23.84 -7.31
CA SER A 97 -16.51 -24.29 -7.33
C SER A 97 -17.01 -24.57 -8.76
N ASN A 98 -16.12 -24.89 -9.71
CA ASN A 98 -16.46 -25.16 -11.13
C ASN A 98 -17.55 -26.23 -11.34
N ILE A 99 -17.85 -27.05 -10.32
CA ILE A 99 -18.91 -28.08 -10.33
C ILE A 99 -20.03 -27.76 -9.32
N ASP A 100 -19.79 -26.92 -8.32
CA ASP A 100 -20.70 -26.63 -7.20
C ASP A 100 -21.11 -25.16 -7.16
N ILE A 101 -22.05 -24.80 -8.04
CA ILE A 101 -22.61 -23.44 -8.12
C ILE A 101 -23.29 -23.05 -6.79
N ALA A 102 -23.78 -24.01 -5.99
CA ALA A 102 -24.39 -23.72 -4.71
C ALA A 102 -23.35 -23.19 -3.71
N ASN A 103 -22.18 -23.82 -3.63
CA ASN A 103 -21.07 -23.34 -2.82
C ASN A 103 -20.52 -21.98 -3.31
N ALA A 104 -20.39 -21.81 -4.63
CA ALA A 104 -20.03 -20.52 -5.21
C ALA A 104 -21.02 -19.41 -4.79
N SER A 105 -22.32 -19.69 -4.92
CA SER A 105 -23.39 -18.77 -4.55
C SER A 105 -23.35 -18.42 -3.06
N GLU A 106 -23.05 -19.38 -2.20
CA GLU A 106 -22.96 -19.18 -0.75
C GLU A 106 -21.79 -18.27 -0.39
N ARG A 107 -20.60 -18.50 -0.96
CA ARG A 107 -19.44 -17.62 -0.73
C ARG A 107 -19.67 -16.20 -1.24
N ILE A 108 -20.32 -16.02 -2.39
CA ILE A 108 -20.67 -14.68 -2.90
C ILE A 108 -21.75 -14.01 -2.03
N ARG A 109 -22.65 -14.78 -1.40
CA ARG A 109 -23.57 -14.26 -0.39
C ARG A 109 -22.80 -13.69 0.80
N GLU A 110 -21.85 -14.44 1.34
CA GLU A 110 -21.00 -13.97 2.44
C GLU A 110 -20.25 -12.68 2.07
N PHE A 111 -19.76 -12.55 0.84
CA PHE A 111 -19.12 -11.32 0.36
C PHE A 111 -20.11 -10.14 0.35
N THR A 112 -21.33 -10.37 -0.14
CA THR A 112 -22.39 -9.36 -0.16
C THR A 112 -22.76 -8.90 1.26
N GLU A 113 -22.88 -9.83 2.21
CA GLU A 113 -23.15 -9.53 3.61
C GLU A 113 -22.03 -8.71 4.25
N ARG A 114 -20.76 -9.05 3.99
CA ARG A 114 -19.59 -8.30 4.48
C ARG A 114 -19.60 -6.86 3.99
N ILE A 115 -19.86 -6.63 2.70
CA ILE A 115 -19.97 -5.30 2.11
C ILE A 115 -21.12 -4.50 2.75
N ASN A 116 -22.32 -5.09 2.88
CA ASN A 116 -23.47 -4.41 3.48
C ASN A 116 -23.25 -4.06 4.96
N ASN A 117 -22.62 -4.97 5.72
CA ASN A 117 -22.24 -4.72 7.10
C ASN A 117 -21.23 -3.57 7.22
N ALA A 118 -20.27 -3.48 6.29
CA ALA A 118 -19.32 -2.38 6.26
C ALA A 118 -20.00 -1.04 5.92
N ILE A 119 -20.87 -1.01 4.90
CA ILE A 119 -21.67 0.19 4.54
C ILE A 119 -22.47 0.69 5.74
N THR A 120 -23.18 -0.22 6.42
CA THR A 120 -23.99 0.13 7.60
C THR A 120 -23.12 0.67 8.74
N LYS A 121 -21.98 0.03 9.02
CA LYS A 121 -21.06 0.48 10.07
C LYS A 121 -20.43 1.83 9.77
N VAL A 122 -20.00 2.04 8.53
CA VAL A 122 -19.39 3.31 8.11
C VAL A 122 -20.43 4.42 8.13
N GLY A 123 -21.63 4.21 7.58
CA GLY A 123 -22.69 5.22 7.62
C GLY A 123 -23.14 5.58 9.04
N ASN A 124 -23.23 4.61 9.94
CA ASN A 124 -23.52 4.88 11.36
C ASN A 124 -22.40 5.70 12.03
N LEU A 125 -21.14 5.44 11.68
CA LEU A 125 -19.99 6.17 12.21
C LEU A 125 -19.94 7.59 11.65
N GLU A 126 -20.16 7.75 10.34
CA GLU A 126 -20.21 9.03 9.66
C GLU A 126 -21.30 9.93 10.25
N ASN A 127 -22.53 9.42 10.39
CA ASN A 127 -23.63 10.16 11.03
C ASN A 127 -23.28 10.54 12.47
N ALA A 128 -22.75 9.60 13.27
CA ALA A 128 -22.41 9.88 14.66
C ALA A 128 -21.33 10.96 14.80
N ILE A 129 -20.39 11.06 13.86
CA ILE A 129 -19.33 12.07 13.91
C ILE A 129 -19.82 13.40 13.35
N THR A 130 -20.44 13.40 12.17
CA THR A 130 -20.94 14.63 11.52
C THR A 130 -22.03 15.34 12.31
N GLU A 131 -22.84 14.61 13.09
CA GLU A 131 -23.86 15.22 13.97
C GLU A 131 -23.28 15.86 15.24
N ASN A 132 -22.06 15.47 15.66
CA ASN A 132 -21.51 15.85 16.97
C ASN A 132 -20.20 16.65 16.88
N PHE A 133 -19.57 16.72 15.71
CA PHE A 133 -18.30 17.40 15.49
C PHE A 133 -18.37 18.24 14.22
N GLU A 134 -17.98 19.51 14.31
CA GLU A 134 -17.71 20.34 13.15
C GLU A 134 -16.28 20.05 12.69
N PHE A 135 -16.11 19.81 11.38
CA PHE A 135 -14.78 19.65 10.78
C PHE A 135 -14.37 21.02 10.25
N ASP A 136 -13.54 21.74 11.00
CA ASP A 136 -12.87 22.91 10.45
C ASP A 136 -11.68 22.43 9.61
N GLU A 137 -11.65 22.79 8.32
CA GLU A 137 -10.50 22.55 7.42
C GLU A 137 -9.20 23.19 7.94
N LYS A 138 -9.30 24.05 8.96
CA LYS A 138 -8.18 24.80 9.55
C LYS A 138 -7.43 24.08 10.67
N ASP A 139 -7.87 22.91 11.12
CA ASP A 139 -7.09 22.10 12.06
C ASP A 139 -5.81 21.48 11.41
N GLU A 140 -5.47 21.86 10.17
CA GLU A 140 -4.16 21.62 9.53
C GLU A 140 -3.00 22.42 10.17
N ASP A 141 -3.28 23.28 11.15
CA ASP A 141 -2.35 24.17 11.87
C ASP A 141 -1.13 23.48 12.56
N GLU A 142 -1.01 22.15 12.54
CA GLU A 142 0.13 21.42 13.13
C GLU A 142 1.28 21.12 12.15
N ILE A 143 1.08 21.27 10.83
CA ILE A 143 2.12 20.98 9.84
C ILE A 143 2.70 22.30 9.30
N PRO A 144 4.00 22.58 9.51
CA PRO A 144 4.63 23.78 8.96
C PRO A 144 4.51 23.87 7.44
N ASP A 145 4.46 25.09 6.92
CA ASP A 145 4.46 25.36 5.47
C ASP A 145 5.54 24.57 4.73
N ASN A 146 5.21 24.11 3.51
CA ASN A 146 6.10 23.29 2.67
C ASN A 146 6.58 21.98 3.31
N SER A 147 5.85 21.48 4.32
CA SER A 147 6.07 20.17 4.93
C SER A 147 4.90 19.23 4.65
N VAL A 148 5.17 17.93 4.80
CA VAL A 148 4.16 16.87 4.70
C VAL A 148 4.23 15.99 5.95
N LEU A 149 3.08 15.46 6.34
CA LEU A 149 3.00 14.49 7.41
C LEU A 149 3.50 13.11 6.93
N MET A 150 4.65 12.71 7.45
CA MET A 150 5.23 11.38 7.31
C MET A 150 4.99 10.59 8.59
N ARG A 151 4.54 9.35 8.48
CA ARG A 151 4.34 8.44 9.61
C ARG A 151 5.25 7.24 9.51
N VAL A 152 5.83 6.86 10.64
CA VAL A 152 6.67 5.67 10.76
C VAL A 152 6.06 4.71 11.75
N TYR A 153 5.77 3.49 11.28
CA TYR A 153 5.15 2.44 12.05
C TYR A 153 6.21 1.43 12.48
N PHE A 154 6.34 1.23 13.79
CA PHE A 154 7.24 0.28 14.41
C PHE A 154 6.48 -1.02 14.72
N GLN A 155 6.50 -1.98 13.80
CA GLN A 155 5.76 -3.23 13.90
C GLN A 155 6.69 -4.45 13.76
N ASN A 156 6.17 -5.64 14.07
CA ASN A 156 6.89 -6.92 13.92
C ASN A 156 8.29 -6.90 14.59
N GLU A 157 9.35 -7.21 13.83
CA GLU A 157 10.74 -7.31 14.33
C GLU A 157 11.37 -5.94 14.65
N VAL A 158 10.73 -4.85 14.24
CA VAL A 158 11.10 -3.46 14.60
C VAL A 158 10.08 -2.83 15.55
N SER A 159 9.27 -3.63 16.25
CA SER A 159 8.40 -3.13 17.32
C SER A 159 9.23 -2.63 18.51
N ILE A 160 8.78 -1.53 19.12
CA ILE A 160 9.39 -0.97 20.32
C ILE A 160 8.66 -1.54 21.53
N SER A 161 9.28 -2.50 22.22
CA SER A 161 8.70 -3.13 23.41
C SER A 161 9.34 -2.63 24.71
N ASN A 162 10.55 -2.05 24.62
CA ASN A 162 11.28 -1.53 25.77
C ASN A 162 12.19 -0.33 25.38
N LEU A 163 12.87 0.27 26.37
CA LEU A 163 13.75 1.43 26.17
C LEU A 163 14.99 1.14 25.32
N THR A 164 15.48 -0.10 25.31
CA THR A 164 16.61 -0.52 24.47
C THR A 164 16.20 -0.50 23.00
N ASP A 165 15.01 -1.02 22.68
CA ASP A 165 14.45 -0.98 21.33
C ASP A 165 14.27 0.47 20.87
N PHE A 166 13.70 1.31 21.73
CA PHE A 166 13.51 2.73 21.45
C PHE A 166 14.85 3.42 21.13
N LYS A 167 15.88 3.22 21.96
CA LYS A 167 17.22 3.81 21.72
C LYS A 167 17.82 3.34 20.40
N LYS A 168 17.73 2.04 20.11
CA LYS A 168 18.28 1.45 18.88
C LYS A 168 17.57 2.02 17.65
N LEU A 169 16.25 2.07 17.68
CA LEU A 169 15.42 2.48 16.55
C LEU A 169 15.43 4.00 16.36
N SER A 170 15.48 4.80 17.43
CA SER A 170 15.67 6.25 17.31
C SER A 170 17.05 6.60 16.75
N SER A 171 18.10 5.88 17.14
CA SER A 171 19.44 6.06 16.55
C SER A 171 19.45 5.67 15.06
N MET A 172 18.77 4.59 14.70
CA MET A 172 18.61 4.19 13.29
C MET A 172 17.90 5.27 12.49
N TRP A 173 16.79 5.81 12.99
CA TRP A 173 16.02 6.85 12.32
C TRP A 173 16.74 8.20 12.26
N TYR A 174 17.53 8.54 13.27
CA TYR A 174 18.44 9.69 13.21
C TYR A 174 19.44 9.54 12.06
N ASP A 175 20.06 8.36 11.91
CA ASP A 175 21.00 8.11 10.82
C ASP A 175 20.32 8.14 9.44
N ILE A 176 19.11 7.58 9.33
CA ILE A 176 18.29 7.64 8.10
C ILE A 176 18.02 9.10 7.73
N GLY A 177 17.41 9.86 8.64
CA GLY A 177 17.04 11.26 8.43
C GLY A 177 18.26 12.12 8.12
N ARG A 178 19.37 11.92 8.84
CA ARG A 178 20.62 12.65 8.60
C ARG A 178 21.19 12.42 7.21
N GLY A 179 21.29 11.17 6.74
CA GLY A 179 21.86 10.92 5.42
C GLY A 179 20.99 11.44 4.28
N ILE A 180 19.67 11.40 4.44
CA ILE A 180 18.71 11.97 3.48
C ILE A 180 18.80 13.50 3.46
N ALA A 181 18.79 14.14 4.64
CA ALA A 181 18.92 15.59 4.77
C ALA A 181 20.25 16.09 4.20
N MET A 182 21.36 15.43 4.54
CA MET A 182 22.68 15.78 4.04
C MET A 182 22.78 15.72 2.51
N ALA A 183 22.12 14.75 1.88
CA ALA A 183 22.07 14.62 0.43
C ALA A 183 21.32 15.79 -0.24
N GLN A 184 20.36 16.39 0.45
CA GLN A 184 19.57 17.55 0.00
C GLN A 184 20.15 18.91 0.45
N ASN A 185 21.31 18.96 1.12
CA ASN A 185 21.84 20.16 1.80
C ASN A 185 20.93 20.71 2.91
N MET A 186 20.18 19.81 3.55
CA MET A 186 19.27 20.09 4.65
C MET A 186 19.83 19.53 5.95
N SER A 187 19.16 19.81 7.07
CA SER A 187 19.55 19.37 8.40
C SER A 187 18.65 18.23 8.91
N PRO A 188 19.14 17.31 9.75
CA PRO A 188 18.28 16.30 10.38
C PRO A 188 17.10 16.89 11.16
N GLU A 189 17.25 18.12 11.66
CA GLU A 189 16.22 18.89 12.36
C GLU A 189 15.02 19.25 11.48
N ASP A 190 15.14 19.14 10.14
CA ASP A 190 14.02 19.31 9.21
C ASP A 190 13.02 18.12 9.23
N PHE A 191 13.30 17.09 10.03
CA PHE A 191 12.36 16.05 10.45
C PHE A 191 11.79 16.39 11.85
N HIS A 192 10.62 17.02 11.90
CA HIS A 192 10.01 17.44 13.16
C HIS A 192 9.08 16.36 13.68
N ILE A 193 9.35 15.77 14.84
CA ILE A 193 8.41 14.85 15.50
C ILE A 193 7.26 15.67 16.10
N ILE A 194 6.05 15.50 15.55
CA ILE A 194 4.84 16.22 15.99
C ILE A 194 3.92 15.33 16.85
N GLY A 195 4.11 14.01 16.84
CA GLY A 195 3.27 13.10 17.62
C GLY A 195 3.82 11.69 17.78
N ALA A 196 3.29 10.98 18.78
CA ALA A 196 3.51 9.55 18.97
C ALA A 196 2.23 8.87 19.48
N LYS A 197 1.79 7.78 18.82
CA LYS A 197 0.53 7.09 19.13
C LYS A 197 0.74 5.69 19.71
N LYS A 198 -0.17 5.25 20.60
CA LYS A 198 -0.17 3.92 21.25
C LYS A 198 -0.89 2.88 20.39
N GLY A 199 -0.39 1.65 20.41
CA GLY A 199 -0.46 0.65 19.34
C GLY A 199 0.98 0.27 19.00
N SER A 200 1.27 -0.57 18.02
CA SER A 200 2.62 -0.64 17.45
C SER A 200 3.10 0.80 17.22
N ILE A 201 4.16 1.27 17.91
CA ILE A 201 4.44 2.71 18.06
C ILE A 201 4.41 3.38 16.68
N ILE A 202 3.66 4.48 16.55
CA ILE A 202 3.64 5.30 15.34
C ILE A 202 4.26 6.64 15.70
N ILE A 203 5.31 7.02 14.98
CA ILE A 203 5.91 8.36 15.10
C ILE A 203 5.39 9.19 13.92
N GLU A 204 4.80 10.34 14.25
CA GLU A 204 4.29 11.31 13.29
C GLU A 204 5.29 12.45 13.15
N MET A 205 5.72 12.71 11.92
CA MET A 205 6.72 13.72 11.61
C MET A 205 6.21 14.70 10.56
N ALA A 206 6.38 16.00 10.80
CA ALA A 206 6.33 17.00 9.75
C ALA A 206 7.71 17.07 9.07
N VAL A 207 7.74 16.79 7.77
CA VAL A 207 8.98 16.64 7.00
C VAL A 207 8.91 17.54 5.78
N ALA A 208 9.96 18.32 5.52
CA ALA A 208 10.04 19.13 4.31
C ALA A 208 9.77 18.29 3.04
N VAL A 209 8.97 18.82 2.10
CA VAL A 209 8.48 18.05 0.94
C VAL A 209 9.61 17.41 0.12
N ALA A 210 10.76 18.08 -0.03
CA ALA A 210 11.92 17.53 -0.75
C ALA A 210 12.51 16.27 -0.06
N LEU A 211 12.55 16.28 1.28
CA LEU A 211 13.01 15.13 2.06
C LEU A 211 12.02 13.96 1.96
N ALA A 212 10.73 14.23 2.12
CA ALA A 212 9.69 13.22 1.94
C ALA A 212 9.66 12.63 0.53
N THR A 213 9.91 13.44 -0.50
CA THR A 213 10.06 12.99 -1.89
C THR A 213 11.24 12.03 -2.04
N THR A 214 12.34 12.30 -1.34
CA THR A 214 13.52 11.42 -1.35
C THR A 214 13.24 10.09 -0.64
N VAL A 215 12.62 10.13 0.54
CA VAL A 215 12.21 8.92 1.28
C VAL A 215 11.26 8.07 0.43
N SER A 216 10.20 8.68 -0.12
CA SER A 216 9.23 7.96 -0.97
C SER A 216 9.87 7.37 -2.21
N LYS A 217 10.83 8.07 -2.84
CA LYS A 217 11.56 7.53 -3.99
C LYS A 217 12.39 6.30 -3.63
N ILE A 218 13.10 6.32 -2.50
CA ILE A 218 13.88 5.17 -2.02
C ILE A 218 12.94 3.97 -1.76
N LEU A 219 11.81 4.19 -1.09
CA LEU A 219 10.81 3.15 -0.83
C LEU A 219 10.22 2.58 -2.12
N LEU A 220 9.89 3.45 -3.08
CA LEU A 220 9.39 3.06 -4.39
C LEU A 220 10.37 2.15 -5.14
N GLU A 221 11.65 2.52 -5.19
CA GLU A 221 12.65 1.69 -5.86
C GLU A 221 12.92 0.38 -5.11
N ALA A 222 12.85 0.38 -3.78
CA ALA A 222 12.91 -0.84 -2.98
C ALA A 222 11.73 -1.79 -3.29
N LEU A 223 10.51 -1.26 -3.43
CA LEU A 223 9.34 -2.03 -3.84
C LEU A 223 9.46 -2.55 -5.28
N LYS A 224 10.04 -1.78 -6.20
CA LYS A 224 10.31 -2.25 -7.57
C LYS A 224 11.29 -3.44 -7.59
N VAL A 225 12.33 -3.41 -6.76
CA VAL A 225 13.24 -4.56 -6.57
C VAL A 225 12.48 -5.77 -6.02
N ALA A 226 11.63 -5.58 -5.00
CA ALA A 226 10.82 -6.65 -4.42
C ALA A 226 9.83 -7.26 -5.42
N ASP A 227 9.12 -6.43 -6.20
CA ASP A 227 8.20 -6.87 -7.26
C ASP A 227 8.94 -7.72 -8.32
N ARG A 228 10.10 -7.25 -8.81
CA ARG A 228 10.92 -8.01 -9.76
C ARG A 228 11.40 -9.34 -9.18
N TYR A 229 11.87 -9.35 -7.92
CA TYR A 229 12.26 -10.57 -7.24
C TYR A 229 11.11 -11.60 -7.16
N LEU A 230 9.91 -11.16 -6.77
CA LEU A 230 8.74 -12.03 -6.68
C LEU A 230 8.26 -12.50 -8.05
N ASP A 231 8.34 -11.66 -9.08
CA ASP A 231 8.02 -12.04 -10.46
C ASP A 231 8.98 -13.12 -11.00
N ILE A 232 10.27 -13.03 -10.69
CA ILE A 232 11.23 -14.10 -11.03
C ILE A 232 10.88 -15.40 -10.28
N LEU A 233 10.54 -15.32 -8.98
CA LEU A 233 10.12 -16.50 -8.23
C LEU A 233 8.84 -17.15 -8.78
N LYS A 234 7.89 -16.33 -9.24
CA LYS A 234 6.69 -16.83 -9.93
C LYS A 234 7.06 -17.59 -11.20
N LYS A 235 7.96 -17.06 -12.03
CA LYS A 235 8.47 -17.75 -13.22
C LYS A 235 9.20 -19.06 -12.88
N VAL A 236 9.91 -19.11 -11.76
CA VAL A 236 10.51 -20.37 -11.26
C VAL A 236 9.44 -21.43 -11.00
N GLN A 237 8.30 -21.06 -10.41
CA GLN A 237 7.20 -22.01 -10.18
C GLN A 237 6.53 -22.44 -11.48
N GLU A 238 6.30 -21.51 -12.41
CA GLU A 238 5.76 -21.83 -13.73
C GLU A 238 6.65 -22.85 -14.46
N VAL A 239 7.97 -22.66 -14.46
CA VAL A 239 8.94 -23.60 -15.04
C VAL A 239 8.91 -24.96 -14.35
N LYS A 240 8.78 -25.01 -13.02
CA LYS A 240 8.62 -26.28 -12.29
C LYS A 240 7.34 -27.01 -12.69
N GLY A 241 6.24 -26.26 -12.88
CA GLY A 241 4.95 -26.80 -13.32
C GLY A 241 5.02 -27.50 -14.68
N LEU A 242 5.95 -27.09 -15.55
CA LEU A 242 6.19 -27.73 -16.85
C LEU A 242 6.88 -29.11 -16.75
N LYS A 243 7.36 -29.52 -15.55
CA LYS A 243 8.01 -30.83 -15.30
C LYS A 243 9.13 -31.16 -16.29
N LEU A 244 9.92 -30.15 -16.67
CA LEU A 244 11.02 -30.31 -17.62
C LEU A 244 12.10 -31.23 -17.05
N ALA A 245 12.68 -32.09 -17.91
CA ALA A 245 13.80 -32.94 -17.52
C ALA A 245 15.08 -32.13 -17.22
N ASN A 246 15.25 -30.99 -17.91
CA ASN A 246 16.35 -30.07 -17.69
C ASN A 246 15.99 -29.03 -16.62
N LYS A 247 16.69 -29.09 -15.48
CA LYS A 247 16.50 -28.17 -14.33
C LYS A 247 17.43 -26.95 -14.35
N GLN A 248 18.24 -26.79 -15.39
CA GLN A 248 19.18 -25.67 -15.50
C GLN A 248 18.45 -24.32 -15.48
N ILE A 249 17.34 -24.21 -16.23
CA ILE A 249 16.51 -23.00 -16.29
C ILE A 249 15.98 -22.61 -14.89
N GLU A 250 15.48 -23.59 -14.12
CA GLU A 250 15.02 -23.36 -12.74
C GLU A 250 16.14 -22.85 -11.84
N THR A 251 17.34 -23.41 -11.99
CA THR A 251 18.51 -23.06 -11.17
C THR A 251 19.01 -21.66 -11.50
N ASP A 252 19.07 -21.31 -12.79
CA ASP A 252 19.56 -20.01 -13.24
C ASP A 252 18.58 -18.89 -12.88
N LEU A 253 17.26 -19.11 -12.98
CA LEU A 253 16.26 -18.16 -12.51
C LEU A 253 16.32 -17.92 -11.00
N LYS A 254 16.60 -18.95 -10.19
CA LYS A 254 16.80 -18.77 -8.75
C LYS A 254 18.05 -17.95 -8.43
N LYS A 255 19.14 -18.15 -9.17
CA LYS A 255 20.35 -17.32 -9.03
C LYS A 255 20.07 -15.88 -9.42
N GLU A 256 19.35 -15.66 -10.51
CA GLU A 256 18.95 -14.33 -10.96
C GLU A 256 18.11 -13.61 -9.90
N ALA A 257 17.17 -14.30 -9.25
CA ALA A 257 16.40 -13.74 -8.14
C ALA A 257 17.29 -13.28 -6.98
N LEU A 258 18.32 -14.06 -6.62
CA LEU A 258 19.27 -13.67 -5.58
C LEU A 258 20.11 -12.46 -6.01
N LEU A 259 20.57 -12.43 -7.26
CA LEU A 259 21.32 -11.30 -7.81
C LEU A 259 20.49 -10.01 -7.85
N GLU A 260 19.22 -10.08 -8.21
CA GLU A 260 18.30 -8.92 -8.19
C GLU A 260 18.23 -8.31 -6.78
N LYS A 261 18.15 -9.16 -5.75
CA LYS A 261 18.14 -8.72 -4.35
C LYS A 261 19.48 -8.11 -3.92
N GLU A 262 20.60 -8.74 -4.30
CA GLU A 262 21.95 -8.27 -3.94
C GLU A 262 22.30 -6.95 -4.64
N ASN A 263 21.91 -6.79 -5.91
CA ASN A 263 22.16 -5.59 -6.69
C ASN A 263 21.14 -4.47 -6.44
N GLY A 264 20.00 -4.79 -5.82
CA GLY A 264 18.92 -3.85 -5.53
C GLY A 264 19.39 -2.58 -4.82
N ILE A 265 20.18 -2.70 -3.75
CA ILE A 265 20.69 -1.54 -2.99
C ILE A 265 21.52 -0.61 -3.89
N LYS A 266 22.39 -1.16 -4.74
CA LYS A 266 23.20 -0.37 -5.68
C LYS A 266 22.32 0.36 -6.69
N SER A 267 21.33 -0.33 -7.26
CA SER A 267 20.40 0.29 -8.21
C SER A 267 19.61 1.44 -7.59
N ILE A 268 19.16 1.29 -6.33
CA ILE A 268 18.45 2.33 -5.59
C ILE A 268 19.36 3.53 -5.33
N LEU A 269 20.62 3.28 -4.93
CA LEU A 269 21.62 4.33 -4.73
C LEU A 269 21.90 5.11 -6.02
N GLU A 270 22.08 4.41 -7.15
CA GLU A 270 22.30 5.04 -8.46
C GLU A 270 21.14 5.97 -8.86
N VAL A 271 19.90 5.52 -8.65
CA VAL A 271 18.70 6.35 -8.89
C VAL A 271 18.69 7.57 -7.96
N ALA A 272 18.95 7.38 -6.66
CA ALA A 272 18.97 8.47 -5.69
C ALA A 272 20.06 9.51 -6.00
N VAL A 273 21.28 9.07 -6.32
CA VAL A 273 22.40 9.96 -6.71
C VAL A 273 22.05 10.76 -7.95
N LYS A 274 21.43 10.14 -8.95
CA LYS A 274 21.01 10.80 -10.18
C LYS A 274 19.90 11.83 -9.93
N ASP A 275 18.87 11.45 -9.19
CA ASP A 275 17.71 12.31 -8.91
C ASP A 275 18.09 13.52 -8.05
N LEU A 276 18.98 13.31 -7.07
CA LEU A 276 19.53 14.36 -6.21
C LEU A 276 20.66 15.16 -6.89
N LYS A 277 21.06 14.78 -8.10
CA LYS A 277 22.14 15.41 -8.88
C LYS A 277 23.46 15.50 -8.10
N LEU A 278 23.80 14.44 -7.37
CA LEU A 278 25.03 14.39 -6.59
C LEU A 278 26.24 14.08 -7.47
N ASP A 279 27.33 14.81 -7.28
CA ASP A 279 28.60 14.56 -7.99
C ASP A 279 29.48 13.61 -7.19
N ALA A 280 29.74 12.42 -7.74
CA ALA A 280 30.58 11.40 -7.12
C ALA A 280 32.02 11.85 -6.82
N ASN A 281 32.55 12.82 -7.58
CA ASN A 281 33.92 13.30 -7.40
C ASN A 281 34.04 14.36 -6.31
N GLN A 282 32.96 15.06 -5.98
CA GLN A 282 32.97 16.21 -5.06
C GLN A 282 32.16 15.97 -3.78
N GLN A 283 31.23 15.02 -3.80
CA GLN A 283 30.24 14.82 -2.74
C GLN A 283 30.25 13.39 -2.21
N GLY A 284 31.42 12.74 -2.19
CA GLY A 284 31.60 11.37 -1.68
C GLY A 284 31.03 11.15 -0.28
N ASP A 285 31.16 12.14 0.62
CA ASP A 285 30.59 12.07 1.97
C ASP A 285 29.06 12.00 1.96
N LYS A 286 28.40 12.74 1.07
CA LYS A 286 26.93 12.71 0.91
C LYS A 286 26.47 11.39 0.32
N ILE A 287 27.21 10.85 -0.65
CA ILE A 287 26.91 9.56 -1.28
C ILE A 287 27.02 8.44 -0.24
N ASN A 288 28.08 8.44 0.57
CA ASN A 288 28.24 7.47 1.65
C ASN A 288 27.15 7.60 2.72
N ALA A 289 26.70 8.83 3.01
CA ALA A 289 25.62 9.07 3.97
C ALA A 289 24.27 8.56 3.46
N ILE A 290 23.91 8.88 2.21
CA ILE A 290 22.64 8.41 1.61
C ILE A 290 22.65 6.89 1.40
N GLU A 291 23.77 6.28 1.03
CA GLU A 291 23.89 4.82 0.93
C GLU A 291 23.57 4.14 2.27
N LYS A 292 24.16 4.63 3.37
CA LYS A 292 23.84 4.12 4.71
C LYS A 292 22.38 4.31 5.08
N SER A 293 21.78 5.45 4.74
CA SER A 293 20.35 5.69 4.96
C SER A 293 19.47 4.74 4.17
N ILE A 294 19.79 4.48 2.90
CA ILE A 294 19.07 3.54 2.03
C ILE A 294 19.11 2.14 2.63
N ILE A 295 20.30 1.65 3.02
CA ILE A 295 20.46 0.33 3.64
C ILE A 295 19.60 0.22 4.90
N LYS A 296 19.69 1.20 5.79
CA LYS A 296 18.93 1.20 7.05
C LYS A 296 17.42 1.29 6.83
N LEU A 297 16.97 2.09 5.87
CA LEU A 297 15.55 2.22 5.56
C LEU A 297 14.99 0.92 4.98
N ILE A 298 15.71 0.28 4.04
CA ILE A 298 15.32 -1.01 3.47
C ILE A 298 15.30 -2.10 4.54
N ASP A 299 16.32 -2.15 5.41
CA ASP A 299 16.35 -3.10 6.51
C ASP A 299 15.20 -2.87 7.50
N PHE A 300 14.88 -1.60 7.80
CA PHE A 300 13.72 -1.26 8.63
C PHE A 300 12.42 -1.78 8.02
N THR A 301 12.18 -1.55 6.73
CA THR A 301 10.94 -2.00 6.07
C THR A 301 10.87 -3.52 5.94
N LYS A 302 11.99 -4.16 5.62
CA LYS A 302 12.07 -5.62 5.51
C LYS A 302 11.74 -6.32 6.84
N ASN A 303 12.12 -5.70 7.95
CA ASN A 303 11.86 -6.22 9.30
C ASN A 303 10.46 -5.83 9.82
N GLY A 304 9.58 -5.35 8.93
CA GLY A 304 8.17 -5.08 9.19
C GLY A 304 7.85 -3.66 9.64
N GLY A 305 8.80 -2.73 9.51
CA GLY A 305 8.51 -1.31 9.63
C GLY A 305 7.74 -0.80 8.42
N GLU A 306 6.85 0.17 8.61
CA GLU A 306 6.14 0.82 7.51
C GLU A 306 6.39 2.32 7.56
N VAL A 307 6.45 2.95 6.39
CA VAL A 307 6.54 4.41 6.26
C VAL A 307 5.40 4.85 5.37
N ASP A 308 4.62 5.80 5.87
CA ASP A 308 3.44 6.33 5.19
C ASP A 308 3.53 7.85 5.05
N PHE A 309 2.85 8.38 4.06
CA PHE A 309 2.74 9.80 3.81
C PHE A 309 1.25 10.15 3.70
N VAL A 310 0.80 11.11 4.51
CA VAL A 310 -0.52 11.70 4.29
C VAL A 310 -0.43 12.56 3.04
N GLN A 311 -1.32 12.33 2.08
CA GLN A 311 -1.24 12.98 0.78
C GLN A 311 -1.36 14.50 0.97
N PRO A 312 -0.36 15.30 0.57
CA PRO A 312 -0.40 16.74 0.73
C PRO A 312 -1.42 17.36 -0.24
N ASN A 313 -2.13 18.39 0.20
CA ASN A 313 -2.98 19.20 -0.68
C ASN A 313 -2.11 19.96 -1.70
N GLU A 314 -2.64 20.16 -2.91
CA GLU A 314 -1.99 21.06 -3.88
C GLU A 314 -2.41 22.49 -3.54
N ASP A 315 -1.52 23.22 -2.87
CA ASP A 315 -1.77 24.63 -2.57
C ASP A 315 -1.33 25.53 -3.73
N GLU A 316 -2.25 26.38 -4.18
CA GLU A 316 -2.00 27.42 -5.17
C GLU A 316 -1.12 28.56 -4.63
N GLU A 317 -0.79 28.58 -3.35
CA GLU A 317 0.14 29.55 -2.75
C GLU A 317 1.60 29.06 -2.74
N TYR A 318 1.85 27.75 -2.91
CA TYR A 318 3.21 27.23 -2.97
C TYR A 318 4.00 27.78 -4.15
N ASP A 319 5.32 27.92 -3.97
CA ASP A 319 6.20 28.24 -5.09
C ASP A 319 6.22 27.11 -6.15
N ASN A 320 6.66 27.44 -7.37
CA ASN A 320 6.71 26.49 -8.48
C ASN A 320 7.64 25.29 -8.25
N ALA A 321 8.67 25.41 -7.40
CA ALA A 321 9.58 24.32 -7.08
C ALA A 321 8.92 23.35 -6.09
N VAL A 322 8.31 23.87 -5.02
CA VAL A 322 7.56 23.09 -4.02
C VAL A 322 6.40 22.35 -4.69
N ARG A 323 5.60 23.01 -5.56
CA ARG A 323 4.52 22.32 -6.29
C ARG A 323 5.02 21.15 -7.13
N LYS A 324 6.19 21.28 -7.76
CA LYS A 324 6.79 20.18 -8.52
C LYS A 324 7.19 19.01 -7.63
N GLU A 325 7.75 19.29 -6.45
CA GLU A 325 8.11 18.24 -5.49
C GLU A 325 6.85 17.60 -4.86
N VAL A 326 5.81 18.38 -4.54
CA VAL A 326 4.50 17.86 -4.10
C VAL A 326 3.93 16.90 -5.14
N LYS A 327 3.97 17.28 -6.42
CA LYS A 327 3.49 16.42 -7.51
C LYS A 327 4.28 15.12 -7.62
N LYS A 328 5.61 15.18 -7.56
CA LYS A 328 6.47 13.97 -7.55
C LYS A 328 6.19 13.08 -6.35
N LEU A 329 5.99 13.66 -5.17
CA LEU A 329 5.65 12.91 -3.97
C LEU A 329 4.31 12.18 -4.15
N LYS A 330 3.28 12.86 -4.68
CA LYS A 330 1.99 12.23 -5.00
C LYS A 330 2.15 11.08 -6.00
N GLU A 331 2.92 11.28 -7.06
CA GLU A 331 3.23 10.24 -8.05
C GLU A 331 3.91 9.02 -7.39
N ASN A 332 4.92 9.26 -6.54
CA ASN A 332 5.61 8.21 -5.79
C ASN A 332 4.67 7.44 -4.86
N ILE A 333 3.84 8.14 -4.06
CA ILE A 333 2.87 7.51 -3.14
C ILE A 333 1.89 6.64 -3.92
N SER A 334 1.39 7.15 -5.04
CA SER A 334 0.50 6.42 -5.94
C SER A 334 1.15 5.14 -6.49
N GLU A 335 2.38 5.22 -6.99
CA GLU A 335 3.12 4.04 -7.46
C GLU A 335 3.42 3.04 -6.34
N ILE A 336 3.79 3.52 -5.15
CA ILE A 336 4.02 2.69 -3.95
C ILE A 336 2.76 1.86 -3.67
N ARG A 337 1.59 2.49 -3.61
CA ARG A 337 0.31 1.81 -3.35
C ARG A 337 -0.02 0.75 -4.38
N LEU A 338 0.23 1.04 -5.65
CA LEU A 338 0.02 0.07 -6.73
C LEU A 338 0.97 -1.14 -6.58
N LEU A 339 2.23 -0.90 -6.26
CA LEU A 339 3.21 -1.97 -6.07
C LEU A 339 2.93 -2.79 -4.81
N GLU A 340 2.55 -2.17 -3.70
CA GLU A 340 2.14 -2.87 -2.48
C GLU A 340 0.97 -3.83 -2.75
N ASN A 341 -0.04 -3.37 -3.48
CA ASN A 341 -1.18 -4.21 -3.89
C ASN A 341 -0.73 -5.34 -4.81
N ARG A 342 0.12 -5.05 -5.81
CA ARG A 342 0.64 -6.06 -6.74
C ARG A 342 1.48 -7.12 -6.03
N ILE A 343 2.35 -6.71 -5.10
CA ILE A 343 3.19 -7.61 -4.30
C ILE A 343 2.31 -8.54 -3.46
N LYS A 344 1.29 -8.02 -2.77
CA LYS A 344 0.32 -8.85 -2.03
C LYS A 344 -0.33 -9.91 -2.93
N LEU A 345 -0.72 -9.54 -4.16
CA LEU A 345 -1.29 -10.48 -5.13
C LEU A 345 -0.29 -11.57 -5.56
N LEU A 346 0.99 -11.22 -5.72
CA LEU A 346 2.05 -12.19 -6.06
C LEU A 346 2.32 -13.15 -4.90
N GLU A 347 2.35 -12.64 -3.67
CA GLU A 347 2.54 -13.47 -2.47
C GLU A 347 1.41 -14.47 -2.26
N ILE A 348 0.16 -14.07 -2.48
CA ILE A 348 -1.00 -14.97 -2.42
C ILE A 348 -0.84 -16.11 -3.44
N LYS A 349 -0.42 -15.81 -4.68
CA LYS A 349 -0.22 -16.84 -5.71
C LYS A 349 0.91 -17.80 -5.38
N ILE A 350 2.05 -17.28 -4.93
CA ILE A 350 3.22 -18.10 -4.58
C ILE A 350 2.95 -19.00 -3.36
N ASN A 351 2.18 -18.52 -2.38
CA ASN A 351 1.86 -19.27 -1.17
C ASN A 351 0.65 -20.20 -1.36
N GLY A 352 -0.31 -19.86 -2.23
CA GLY A 352 -1.45 -20.69 -2.57
C GLY A 352 -1.08 -22.00 -3.27
N GLU A 353 0.05 -22.05 -3.98
CA GLU A 353 0.58 -23.28 -4.62
C GLU A 353 1.28 -24.25 -3.65
N LYS A 354 1.36 -23.92 -2.35
CA LYS A 354 1.97 -24.79 -1.32
C LYS A 354 0.97 -25.71 -0.59
N ASN A 355 -0.32 -25.61 -0.88
CA ASN A 355 -1.38 -26.52 -0.41
C ASN A 355 -1.92 -27.33 -1.59
#